data_AF-A0A820TIS4-F1
#
_entry.id   AF-A0A820TIS4-F1
#
_cell.length_a   1.000
_cell.length_b   1.000
_cell.length_c   1.000
_cell.angle_alpha   90.00
_cell.angle_beta   90.00
_cell.angle_gamma   90.00
#
_symmetry.space_group_name_H-M   'P 1'
#
loop_
_entity.id
_entity.type
_entity.pdbx_description
1 polymer ?
#
loop_
_entity_poly.entity_id
_entity_poly.type
_entity_poly.pdbx_seq_one_letter_code
_entity_poly.pdbx_strand_id
1 'polypeptide(L)'
;MSFELSREQFRTTILYNWKIGLTYKDCHARLLQAWGEQAPSDHTVFNWFREFQRNKFSVQDAPRSSRPSTSVTEQSIDAKPYWASVPQQSIQLFIII
;
A
#
# COMPACT_ATOMS: atom_id res chain seq x y z
N MET A 1 21.24 -25.23 -6.99
CA MET A 1 19.99 -24.79 -7.62
C MET A 1 19.06 -24.37 -6.49
N SER A 2 19.09 -23.09 -6.12
CA SER A 2 18.21 -22.55 -5.08
C SER A 2 16.82 -22.36 -5.67
N PHE A 3 15.81 -22.95 -5.04
CA PHE A 3 14.42 -22.76 -5.39
C PHE A 3 13.90 -21.58 -4.57
N GLU A 4 13.93 -20.38 -5.15
CA GLU A 4 13.40 -19.17 -4.51
C GLU A 4 11.87 -19.13 -4.70
N LEU A 5 11.14 -19.11 -3.58
CA LEU A 5 9.69 -18.90 -3.64
C LEU A 5 9.35 -17.43 -3.86
N SER A 6 8.35 -17.18 -4.71
CA SER A 6 7.76 -15.86 -4.86
C SER A 6 6.96 -15.46 -3.63
N ARG A 7 6.80 -14.15 -3.43
CA ARG A 7 5.95 -13.61 -2.35
C ARG A 7 4.51 -14.11 -2.42
N GLU A 8 3.98 -14.34 -3.61
CA GLU A 8 2.62 -14.87 -3.82
C GLU A 8 2.51 -16.33 -3.39
N GLN A 9 3.56 -17.12 -3.60
CA GLN A 9 3.60 -18.51 -3.14
C GLN A 9 3.60 -18.56 -1.60
N PHE A 10 4.40 -17.72 -0.93
CA PHE A 10 4.35 -17.62 0.53
C PHE A 10 2.96 -17.21 1.04
N ARG A 11 2.31 -16.22 0.42
CA ARG A 11 0.94 -15.82 0.77
C ARG A 11 -0.06 -16.97 0.62
N THR A 12 0.08 -17.76 -0.43
CA THR A 12 -0.76 -18.95 -0.68
C THR A 12 -0.54 -20.01 0.39
N THR A 13 0.71 -20.26 0.78
CA THR A 13 1.06 -21.18 1.88
C THR A 13 0.50 -20.70 3.23
N ILE A 14 0.60 -19.40 3.52
CA ILE A 14 0.01 -18.82 4.74
C ILE A 14 -1.52 -18.97 4.73
N LEU A 15 -2.17 -18.72 3.58
CA LEU A 15 -3.62 -18.91 3.44
C LEU A 15 -4.03 -20.37 3.68
N TYR A 16 -3.29 -21.32 3.10
CA TYR A 16 -3.50 -22.74 3.34
C TYR A 16 -3.41 -23.08 4.83
N ASN A 17 -2.33 -22.65 5.50
CA ASN A 17 -2.11 -22.89 6.94
C ASN A 17 -3.22 -22.28 7.80
N TRP A 18 -3.70 -21.08 7.44
CA TRP A 18 -4.83 -20.44 8.10
C TRP A 18 -6.13 -21.25 7.92
N LYS A 19 -6.40 -21.76 6.71
CA LYS A 19 -7.60 -22.57 6.41
C LYS A 19 -7.65 -23.89 7.18
N ILE A 20 -6.49 -24.51 7.41
CA ILE A 20 -6.40 -25.73 8.24
C ILE A 20 -6.39 -25.42 9.76
N GLY A 21 -6.55 -24.15 10.15
CA GLY A 21 -6.76 -23.74 11.54
C GLY A 21 -5.48 -23.59 12.37
N LEU A 22 -4.30 -23.45 11.73
CA LEU A 22 -3.08 -23.18 12.49
C LEU A 22 -3.11 -21.79 13.12
N THR A 23 -2.39 -21.63 14.23
CA THR A 23 -2.05 -20.31 14.74
C THR A 23 -0.97 -19.65 13.88
N TYR A 24 -0.86 -18.33 13.96
CA TYR A 24 0.17 -17.60 13.20
C TYR A 24 1.60 -18.03 13.61
N LYS A 25 1.80 -18.35 14.90
CA LYS A 25 3.10 -18.80 15.44
C LYS A 25 3.50 -20.15 14.84
N ASP A 26 2.56 -21.09 14.81
CA ASP A 26 2.80 -22.42 14.22
C ASP A 26 3.07 -22.32 12.72
N CYS A 27 2.34 -21.43 12.02
CA CYS A 27 2.57 -21.14 10.61
C CYS A 27 3.97 -20.58 10.37
N HIS A 28 4.41 -19.59 11.15
CA HIS A 28 5.74 -19.00 11.03
C HIS A 28 6.84 -20.03 11.34
N ALA A 29 6.68 -20.83 12.39
CA ALA A 29 7.63 -21.89 12.74
C ALA A 29 7.79 -22.91 11.59
N ARG A 30 6.69 -23.32 10.95
CA ARG A 30 6.72 -24.22 9.78
C ARG A 30 7.39 -23.57 8.57
N LEU A 31 7.10 -22.30 8.30
CA LEU A 31 7.71 -21.57 7.20
C LEU A 31 9.23 -21.45 7.42
N LEU A 32 9.65 -21.14 8.64
CA LEU A 32 11.07 -21.05 9.00
C LEU A 32 11.76 -22.42 8.93
N GLN A 33 11.10 -23.49 9.36
CA GLN A 33 11.66 -24.85 9.27
C GLN A 33 11.87 -25.30 7.83
N ALA A 34 10.97 -24.93 6.91
CA ALA A 34 11.03 -25.36 5.52
C ALA A 34 11.90 -24.47 4.62
N TRP A 35 11.92 -23.15 4.85
CA TRP A 35 12.58 -22.18 3.97
C TRP A 35 13.72 -21.39 4.63
N GLY A 36 13.95 -21.55 5.94
CA GLY A 36 15.03 -20.88 6.65
C GLY A 36 14.98 -19.36 6.45
N GLU A 37 16.11 -18.79 6.02
CA GLU A 37 16.24 -17.34 5.78
C GLU A 37 15.34 -16.80 4.66
N GLN A 38 14.84 -17.66 3.76
CA GLN A 38 13.92 -17.25 2.70
C GLN A 38 12.48 -17.12 3.21
N ALA A 39 12.20 -17.60 4.43
CA ALA A 39 10.87 -17.53 5.01
C ALA A 39 10.44 -16.07 5.24
N PRO A 40 9.14 -15.75 5.09
CA PRO A 40 8.63 -14.44 5.44
C PRO A 40 8.78 -14.19 6.94
N SER A 41 9.04 -12.94 7.32
CA SER A 41 9.16 -12.56 8.72
C SER A 41 7.88 -12.81 9.51
N ASP A 42 8.03 -13.01 10.82
CA ASP A 42 6.91 -13.20 11.76
C ASP A 42 5.83 -12.11 11.61
N HIS A 43 6.24 -10.85 11.48
CA HIS A 43 5.33 -9.72 11.27
C HIS A 43 4.55 -9.82 9.94
N THR A 44 5.18 -10.33 8.89
CA THR A 44 4.51 -10.55 7.59
C THR A 44 3.44 -11.63 7.72
N VAL A 45 3.76 -12.76 8.36
CA VAL A 45 2.80 -13.84 8.61
C VAL A 45 1.63 -13.33 9.45
N PHE A 46 1.91 -12.61 10.53
CA PHE A 46 0.89 -12.02 11.39
C PHE A 46 -0.06 -11.06 10.64
N ASN A 47 0.47 -10.19 9.78
CA ASN A 47 -0.35 -9.27 8.99
C ASN A 47 -1.27 -10.00 8.02
N TRP A 48 -0.80 -11.05 7.36
CA TRP A 48 -1.66 -11.87 6.50
C TRP A 48 -2.78 -12.56 7.27
N PHE A 49 -2.48 -13.10 8.45
CA PHE A 49 -3.48 -13.66 9.34
C PHE A 49 -4.57 -12.64 9.71
N ARG A 50 -4.17 -11.39 10.01
CA ARG A 50 -5.12 -10.29 10.27
C ARG A 50 -5.98 -9.94 9.05
N GLU A 51 -5.40 -9.94 7.85
CA GLU A 51 -6.17 -9.69 6.63
C GLU A 51 -7.15 -10.83 6.31
N PHE A 52 -6.78 -12.08 6.57
CA PHE A 52 -7.69 -13.23 6.42
C PHE A 52 -8.87 -13.18 7.40
N GLN A 53 -8.65 -12.72 8.63
CA GLN A 53 -9.74 -12.44 9.59
C GLN A 53 -10.70 -11.35 9.08
N ARG A 54 -10.22 -10.43 8.24
CA ARG A 54 -11.01 -9.39 7.58
C ARG A 54 -11.65 -9.86 6.26
N ASN A 55 -11.62 -11.17 5.97
CA ASN A 55 -12.08 -11.78 4.72
C ASN A 55 -11.40 -11.24 3.45
N LYS A 56 -10.15 -10.77 3.57
CA LYS A 56 -9.36 -10.31 2.43
C LYS A 56 -8.38 -11.40 2.02
N PHE A 57 -8.70 -12.08 0.92
CA PHE A 57 -7.93 -13.21 0.40
C PHE A 57 -7.18 -12.89 -0.91
N SER A 58 -7.13 -11.61 -1.32
CA SER A 58 -6.38 -11.20 -2.51
C SER A 58 -4.89 -11.50 -2.32
N VAL A 59 -4.39 -12.48 -3.07
CA VAL A 59 -2.98 -12.87 -3.06
C VAL A 59 -2.13 -11.84 -3.81
N GLN A 60 -2.75 -11.15 -4.78
CA GLN A 60 -2.14 -10.10 -5.57
C GLN A 60 -2.08 -8.80 -4.76
N ASP A 61 -0.95 -8.08 -4.90
CA ASP A 61 -0.86 -6.71 -4.43
C ASP A 61 -1.93 -5.87 -5.13
N ALA A 62 -2.74 -5.15 -4.35
CA ALA A 62 -3.63 -4.14 -4.93
C ALA A 62 -2.78 -3.18 -5.78
N PRO A 63 -3.32 -2.69 -6.92
CA PRO A 63 -2.61 -1.69 -7.71
C PRO A 63 -2.21 -0.56 -6.77
N ARG A 64 -0.90 -0.36 -6.63
CA ARG A 64 -0.39 0.75 -5.81
C ARG A 64 -1.05 1.99 -6.38
N SER A 65 -1.74 2.76 -5.54
CA SER A 65 -2.15 4.11 -5.90
C SER A 65 -0.89 4.81 -6.37
N SER A 66 -0.72 4.91 -7.69
CA SER A 66 0.26 5.83 -8.23
C SER A 66 -0.15 7.20 -7.71
N ARG A 67 0.85 8.03 -7.38
CA ARG A 67 0.61 9.46 -7.22
C ARG A 67 -0.20 9.91 -8.44
N PRO A 68 -1.33 10.63 -8.30
CA PRO A 68 -2.05 11.12 -9.45
C PRO A 68 -1.04 11.82 -10.35
N SER A 69 -0.94 11.35 -11.60
CA SER A 69 -0.06 11.96 -12.59
C SER A 69 -0.49 13.41 -12.72
N THR A 70 0.36 14.35 -12.33
CA THR A 70 0.21 15.78 -12.64
C THR A 70 0.52 16.02 -14.12
N SER A 71 -0.12 15.26 -15.02
CA SER A 71 -0.22 15.65 -16.42
C SER A 71 -1.23 16.79 -16.46
N VAL A 72 -0.71 18.01 -16.37
CA VAL A 72 -1.45 19.23 -16.69
C VAL A 72 -2.01 19.04 -18.10
N THR A 73 -3.30 18.76 -18.20
CA THR A 73 -4.00 18.81 -19.48
C THR A 73 -4.11 20.29 -19.86
N GLU A 74 -3.93 20.61 -21.14
CA GLU A 74 -4.01 21.97 -21.71
C GLU A 74 -5.37 22.67 -21.46
N GLN A 75 -6.32 21.99 -20.84
CA GLN A 75 -7.62 22.54 -20.44
C GLN A 75 -7.55 23.39 -19.16
N SER A 76 -6.43 23.40 -18.42
CA SER A 76 -6.31 24.13 -17.15
C SER A 76 -5.82 25.59 -17.28
N ILE A 77 -5.50 26.07 -18.48
CA ILE A 77 -4.93 27.42 -18.68
C ILE A 77 -5.94 28.58 -18.61
N ASP A 78 -7.25 28.31 -18.59
CA ASP A 78 -8.28 29.37 -18.57
C ASP A 78 -8.86 29.69 -17.19
N ALA A 79 -8.34 29.07 -16.12
CA ALA A 79 -8.69 29.45 -14.76
C ALA A 79 -7.94 30.73 -14.39
N LYS A 80 -8.45 31.88 -14.86
CA LYS A 80 -8.01 33.21 -14.43
C LYS A 80 -8.02 33.24 -12.90
N PRO A 81 -6.86 33.37 -12.24
CA PRO A 81 -6.80 33.23 -10.79
C PRO A 81 -7.59 34.38 -10.15
N TYR A 82 -8.26 34.12 -9.03
CA TYR A 82 -9.20 35.08 -8.42
C TYR A 82 -8.56 36.46 -8.17
N TRP A 83 -7.26 36.51 -7.87
CA TRP A 83 -6.50 37.76 -7.65
C TRP A 83 -6.48 38.66 -8.91
N ALA A 84 -6.67 38.10 -10.10
CA ALA A 84 -6.74 38.83 -11.36
C ALA A 84 -8.14 39.44 -11.64
N SER A 85 -9.09 39.29 -10.71
CA SER A 85 -10.40 39.97 -10.73
C SER A 85 -10.56 40.98 -9.59
N VAL A 86 -9.50 41.21 -8.79
CA VAL A 86 -9.55 42.14 -7.66
C VAL A 86 -9.37 43.57 -8.18
N PRO A 87 -10.33 44.49 -7.93
CA PRO A 87 -10.20 45.88 -8.33
C PRO A 87 -9.04 46.59 -7.60
N GLN A 88 -8.26 47.39 -8.34
CA GLN A 88 -7.04 48.08 -7.86
C GLN A 88 -7.23 48.99 -6.63
N GLN A 89 -8.47 49.25 -6.21
CA GLN A 89 -8.79 50.13 -5.08
C GLN A 89 -8.63 49.44 -3.71
N SER A 90 -8.42 48.12 -3.65
CA SER A 90 -8.34 47.35 -2.40
C SER A 90 -6.90 47.00 -1.95
N ILE A 91 -5.85 47.54 -2.59
CA ILE A 91 -4.44 47.26 -2.24
C ILE A 91 -3.94 48.12 -1.05
N GLN A 92 -4.79 48.98 -0.46
CA GLN A 92 -4.36 50.00 0.49
C GLN A 92 -4.28 49.60 1.98
N LEU A 93 -4.24 48.31 2.35
CA LEU A 93 -4.22 47.95 3.80
C LEU A 93 -3.21 46.88 4.25
N PHE A 94 -2.19 46.53 3.46
CA PHE A 94 -1.17 45.56 3.92
C PHE A 94 0.30 45.96 3.69
N ILE A 95 0.62 47.25 3.72
CA ILE A 95 2.01 47.70 3.91
C ILE A 95 2.05 48.95 4.79
N ILE A 96 2.00 48.76 6.12
CA ILE A 96 2.77 49.55 7.10
C ILE A 96 3.06 48.61 8.28
N ILE A 97 4.36 48.39 8.55
CA ILE A 97 4.92 47.90 9.82
C ILE A 97 4.89 49.07 10.81
#